data_AF-A0A7S4HRI7-F1
#
_entry.id   AF-A0A7S4HRI7-F1
#
_cell.length_a   1.000
_cell.length_b   1.000
_cell.length_c   1.000
_cell.angle_alpha   90.00
_cell.angle_beta   90.00
_cell.angle_gamma   90.00
#
_symmetry.space_group_name_H-M   'P 1'
#
loop_
_entity.id
_entity.type
_entity.pdbx_description
1 polymer ?
#
loop_
_entity_poly.entity_id
_entity_poly.type
_entity_poly.pdbx_seq_one_letter_code
_entity_poly.pdbx_strand_id
1 'polypeptide(L)'
;PTLRGDLILSSSVFAWLWKVTIFRGFEVELLVQIPQSMTAFLYAPYELPEQMRFYILNKGVVMFGGKVYTSGSFWGQDMIVSNPTYQNTANTARCLTFAETYSIDADTLYEIAEEFPTATRLLKTRAALFAFERMVRIELEKMEGEDRNACVKLGLVKSKSDKKPGDTLMSKIGEISAPKYKDVSSRNLIAANNSTS
;
A
#
# COMPACT_ATOMS: atom_id res chain seq x y z
N PRO A 1 -5.76 28.64 19.12
CA PRO A 1 -5.00 27.49 18.53
C PRO A 1 -5.28 26.14 19.22
N THR A 2 -5.57 26.12 20.53
CA THR A 2 -5.74 24.90 21.36
C THR A 2 -6.86 23.95 20.90
N LEU A 3 -7.99 24.45 20.42
CA LEU A 3 -9.15 23.60 20.07
C LEU A 3 -8.87 22.58 18.94
N ARG A 4 -7.98 22.92 18.00
CA ARG A 4 -7.60 22.03 16.89
C ARG A 4 -6.63 20.93 17.34
N GLY A 5 -5.73 21.25 18.28
CA GLY A 5 -4.82 20.27 18.86
C GLY A 5 -5.59 19.20 19.64
N ASP A 6 -6.54 19.63 20.48
CA ASP A 6 -7.35 18.71 21.28
C ASP A 6 -8.26 17.80 20.43
N LEU A 7 -8.76 18.31 19.30
CA LEU A 7 -9.54 17.50 18.35
C LEU A 7 -8.68 16.43 17.67
N ILE A 8 -7.42 16.73 17.35
CA ILE A 8 -6.50 15.76 16.73
C ILE A 8 -6.11 14.67 17.74
N LEU A 9 -5.89 15.05 19.00
CA LEU A 9 -5.58 14.11 20.09
C LEU A 9 -6.76 13.18 20.42
N SER A 10 -8.00 13.67 20.28
CA SER A 10 -9.22 12.89 20.51
C SER A 10 -9.72 12.12 19.27
N SER A 11 -9.16 12.42 18.09
CA SER A 11 -9.53 11.78 16.83
C SER A 11 -8.89 10.40 16.67
N SER A 12 -9.54 9.55 15.87
CA SER A 12 -8.99 8.27 15.39
C SER A 12 -7.64 8.43 14.66
N VAL A 13 -7.29 9.64 14.24
CA VAL A 13 -5.99 10.02 13.71
C VAL A 13 -4.86 9.77 14.72
N PHE A 14 -5.10 9.88 16.02
CA PHE A 14 -4.04 9.66 17.00
C PHE A 14 -3.65 8.18 17.16
N ALA A 15 -4.59 7.26 16.93
CA ALA A 15 -4.38 5.83 17.17
C ALA A 15 -3.34 5.19 16.22
N TRP A 16 -3.17 5.72 15.01
CA TRP A 16 -2.18 5.20 14.06
C TRP A 16 -0.79 5.78 14.28
N LEU A 17 -0.66 7.02 14.79
CA LEU A 17 0.64 7.67 15.06
C LEU A 17 1.54 6.82 15.96
N TRP A 18 0.97 6.23 17.02
CA TRP A 18 1.70 5.34 17.93
C TRP A 18 2.18 4.03 17.31
N LYS A 19 1.56 3.59 16.22
CA LYS A 19 1.93 2.36 15.51
C LYS A 19 3.07 2.58 14.52
N VAL A 20 3.30 3.83 14.11
CA VAL A 20 4.32 4.16 13.11
C VAL A 20 5.70 4.22 13.77
N THR A 21 6.64 3.45 13.23
CA THR A 21 7.96 3.30 13.85
C THR A 21 8.79 4.58 13.78
N ILE A 22 8.59 5.39 12.73
CA ILE A 22 9.28 6.68 12.55
C ILE A 22 8.95 7.65 13.69
N PHE A 23 7.67 7.75 14.06
CA PHE A 23 7.17 8.75 15.00
C PHE A 23 7.33 8.34 16.47
N ARG A 24 7.88 7.15 16.71
CA ARG A 24 8.09 6.64 18.07
C ARG A 24 9.17 7.44 18.79
N GLY A 25 8.77 8.14 19.85
CA GLY A 25 9.65 8.95 20.69
C GLY A 25 9.65 10.44 20.35
N PHE A 26 8.75 10.90 19.47
CA PHE A 26 8.56 12.32 19.20
C PHE A 26 7.80 13.00 20.34
N GLU A 27 8.06 14.30 20.50
CA GLU A 27 7.30 15.18 21.38
C GLU A 27 5.82 15.27 20.92
N VAL A 28 4.91 15.45 21.88
CA VAL A 28 3.46 15.46 21.59
C VAL A 28 3.09 16.66 20.71
N GLU A 29 3.75 17.80 20.92
CA GLU A 29 3.58 19.02 20.13
C GLU A 29 3.87 18.74 18.65
N LEU A 30 4.99 18.06 18.36
CA LEU A 30 5.35 17.65 17.01
C LEU A 30 4.37 16.64 16.41
N LEU A 31 3.93 15.66 17.20
CA LEU A 31 2.95 14.66 16.77
C LEU A 31 1.60 15.29 16.38
N VAL A 32 1.25 16.45 16.94
CA VAL A 32 0.05 17.20 16.56
C VAL A 32 0.26 17.99 15.27
N GLN A 33 1.48 18.48 15.00
CA GLN A 33 1.80 19.21 13.77
C GLN A 33 1.78 18.30 12.53
N ILE A 34 2.21 17.04 12.65
CA ILE A 34 2.29 16.10 11.52
C ILE A 34 0.93 15.89 10.83
N PRO A 35 -0.18 15.55 11.52
CA PRO A 35 -1.48 15.44 10.87
C PRO A 35 -2.01 16.77 10.31
N GLN A 36 -1.56 17.92 10.83
CA GLN A 36 -1.99 19.24 10.34
C GLN A 36 -1.33 19.61 9.01
N SER A 37 -0.11 19.12 8.76
CA SER A 37 0.61 19.33 7.50
C SER A 37 0.28 18.29 6.42
N MET A 38 -0.45 17.23 6.77
CA MET A 38 -0.85 16.20 5.82
C MET A 38 -1.86 16.71 4.80
N THR A 39 -1.64 16.33 3.55
CA THR A 39 -2.55 16.63 2.44
C THR A 39 -3.44 15.43 2.15
N ALA A 40 -4.74 15.67 1.97
CA ALA A 40 -5.70 14.63 1.59
C ALA A 40 -5.66 14.39 0.08
N PHE A 41 -5.59 13.12 -0.32
CA PHE A 41 -5.63 12.67 -1.71
C PHE A 41 -6.76 11.66 -1.93
N LEU A 42 -7.41 11.78 -3.09
CA LEU A 42 -8.44 10.86 -3.55
C LEU A 42 -7.94 10.15 -4.81
N TYR A 43 -8.06 8.82 -4.79
CA TYR A 43 -7.63 7.97 -5.89
C TYR A 43 -8.79 7.14 -6.42
N ALA A 44 -8.89 7.08 -7.74
CA ALA A 44 -9.80 6.18 -8.43
C ALA A 44 -9.32 4.72 -8.30
N PRO A 45 -10.21 3.72 -8.51
CA PRO A 45 -9.80 2.33 -8.57
C PRO A 45 -8.69 2.12 -9.63
N TYR A 46 -7.70 1.30 -9.28
CA TYR A 46 -6.52 0.95 -10.08
C TYR A 46 -5.50 2.06 -10.33
N GLU A 47 -5.74 3.26 -9.79
CA GLU A 47 -4.78 4.36 -9.81
C GLU A 47 -3.55 4.05 -8.95
N LEU A 48 -2.45 4.71 -9.27
CA LEU A 48 -1.16 4.57 -8.61
C LEU A 48 -0.87 5.85 -7.82
N PRO A 49 -0.90 5.81 -6.48
CA PRO A 49 -0.42 6.91 -5.65
C PRO A 49 1.05 7.26 -5.97
N GLU A 50 1.39 8.53 -5.79
CA GLU A 50 2.77 9.01 -5.97
C GLU A 50 3.73 8.27 -5.01
N GLN A 51 4.95 7.97 -5.49
CA GLN A 51 5.98 7.33 -4.69
C GLN A 51 6.66 8.33 -3.74
N MET A 52 7.51 7.84 -2.83
CA MET A 52 8.34 8.66 -1.93
C MET A 52 7.54 9.57 -0.98
N ARG A 53 6.30 9.16 -0.64
CA ARG A 53 5.48 9.81 0.37
C ARG A 53 5.02 8.79 1.40
N PHE A 54 4.83 9.24 2.62
CA PHE A 54 4.17 8.48 3.66
C PHE A 54 2.66 8.65 3.49
N TYR A 55 1.93 7.53 3.55
CA TYR A 55 0.48 7.51 3.39
C TYR A 55 -0.21 6.83 4.54
N ILE A 56 -1.39 7.34 4.89
CA ILE A 56 -2.37 6.67 5.74
C ILE A 56 -3.64 6.50 4.95
N LEU A 57 -4.21 5.30 4.99
CA LEU A 57 -5.49 5.00 4.36
C LEU A 57 -6.63 5.39 5.29
N ASN A 58 -7.40 6.42 4.92
CA ASN A 58 -8.64 6.74 5.62
C ASN A 58 -9.77 5.79 5.19
N LYS A 59 -9.94 5.63 3.87
CA LYS A 59 -11.00 4.80 3.27
C LYS A 59 -10.48 4.06 2.06
N GLY A 60 -10.98 2.83 1.85
CA GLY A 60 -10.72 2.06 0.64
C GLY A 60 -9.77 0.88 0.88
N VAL A 61 -9.27 0.32 -0.23
CA VAL A 61 -8.36 -0.82 -0.25
C VAL A 61 -7.21 -0.54 -1.20
N VAL A 62 -5.98 -0.71 -0.73
CA VAL A 62 -4.75 -0.48 -1.49
C VAL A 62 -3.86 -1.71 -1.40
N MET A 63 -3.18 -2.05 -2.49
CA MET A 63 -2.13 -3.07 -2.49
C MET A 63 -0.76 -2.38 -2.52
N PHE A 64 0.16 -2.75 -1.63
CA PHE A 64 1.52 -2.23 -1.60
C PHE A 64 2.49 -3.36 -1.23
N GLY A 65 3.57 -3.52 -2.00
CA GLY A 65 4.58 -4.58 -1.75
C GLY A 65 4.00 -6.00 -1.66
N GLY A 66 2.98 -6.30 -2.46
CA GLY A 66 2.29 -7.59 -2.46
C GLY A 66 1.35 -7.85 -1.27
N LYS A 67 1.13 -6.85 -0.40
CA LYS A 67 0.19 -6.92 0.73
C LYS A 67 -1.01 -6.02 0.51
N VAL A 68 -2.16 -6.40 1.06
CA VAL A 68 -3.40 -5.62 1.02
C VAL A 68 -3.52 -4.78 2.30
N TYR A 69 -3.82 -3.51 2.12
CA TYR A 69 -3.99 -2.48 3.14
C TYR A 69 -5.44 -2.00 3.13
N THR A 70 -6.03 -1.88 4.31
CA THR A 70 -7.40 -1.37 4.53
C THR A 70 -7.36 -0.11 5.39
N SER A 71 -8.50 0.54 5.57
CA SER A 71 -8.66 1.72 6.45
C SER A 71 -7.88 1.59 7.77
N GLY A 72 -7.18 2.67 8.14
CA GLY A 72 -6.30 2.75 9.31
C GLY A 72 -4.89 2.20 9.11
N SER A 73 -4.59 1.61 7.95
CA SER A 73 -3.24 1.13 7.62
C SER A 73 -2.39 2.23 6.98
N PHE A 74 -1.07 2.09 7.01
CA PHE A 74 -0.12 3.07 6.48
C PHE A 74 1.05 2.41 5.74
N TRP A 75 1.67 3.15 4.82
CA TRP A 75 2.86 2.71 4.06
C TRP A 75 3.77 3.90 3.71
N GLY A 76 4.91 3.62 3.08
CA GLY A 76 5.86 4.66 2.64
C GLY A 76 6.70 5.26 3.77
N GLN A 77 6.95 4.49 4.83
CA GLN A 77 7.79 4.94 5.96
C GLN A 77 9.26 5.17 5.55
N ASP A 78 9.69 4.50 4.50
CA ASP A 78 11.05 4.58 3.96
C ASP A 78 11.31 5.88 3.18
N MET A 79 10.33 6.79 3.06
CA MET A 79 10.50 8.09 2.39
C MET A 79 11.63 8.94 3.00
N ILE A 80 11.95 8.74 4.28
CA ILE A 80 12.98 9.49 5.00
C ILE A 80 14.42 9.08 4.61
N VAL A 81 14.59 8.01 3.84
CA VAL A 81 15.90 7.57 3.37
C VAL A 81 16.37 8.50 2.25
N SER A 82 17.55 9.11 2.39
CA SER A 82 18.06 10.08 1.41
C SER A 82 18.67 9.44 0.15
N ASN A 83 19.25 8.25 0.26
CA ASN A 83 19.90 7.59 -0.87
C ASN A 83 18.87 6.80 -1.70
N PRO A 84 18.65 7.15 -2.99
CA PRO A 84 17.65 6.48 -3.84
C PRO A 84 17.87 4.98 -4.03
N THR A 85 19.13 4.52 -3.93
CA THR A 85 19.49 3.10 -4.03
C THR A 85 18.84 2.26 -2.93
N TYR A 86 18.68 2.85 -1.74
CA TYR A 86 18.13 2.20 -0.56
C TYR A 86 16.70 2.66 -0.24
N GLN A 87 16.08 3.45 -1.12
CA GLN A 87 14.65 3.74 -1.07
C GLN A 87 13.86 2.57 -1.65
N ASN A 88 12.61 2.37 -1.21
CA ASN A 88 11.77 1.31 -1.73
C ASN A 88 11.05 1.74 -3.02
N THR A 89 11.82 1.98 -4.08
CA THR A 89 11.30 2.32 -5.41
C THR A 89 10.64 1.13 -6.11
N ALA A 90 10.99 -0.10 -5.71
CA ALA A 90 10.46 -1.32 -6.32
C ALA A 90 8.98 -1.57 -5.99
N ASN A 91 8.51 -1.11 -4.82
CA ASN A 91 7.13 -1.28 -4.41
C ASN A 91 6.31 -0.05 -4.82
N THR A 92 5.38 -0.24 -5.74
CA THR A 92 4.38 0.79 -6.08
C THR A 92 3.04 0.43 -5.45
N ALA A 93 2.39 1.41 -4.82
CA ALA A 93 1.03 1.24 -4.31
C ALA A 93 0.04 1.21 -5.47
N ARG A 94 -0.99 0.38 -5.39
CA ARG A 94 -2.10 0.34 -6.36
C ARG A 94 -3.41 0.31 -5.62
N CYS A 95 -4.28 1.26 -5.91
CA CYS A 95 -5.64 1.29 -5.37
C CYS A 95 -6.45 0.14 -5.97
N LEU A 96 -7.14 -0.65 -5.16
CA LEU A 96 -8.06 -1.70 -5.64
C LEU A 96 -9.50 -1.19 -5.71
N THR A 97 -9.81 -0.19 -4.88
CA THR A 97 -11.09 0.53 -4.86
C THR A 97 -10.83 2.03 -4.83
N PHE A 98 -11.89 2.84 -4.74
CA PHE A 98 -11.75 4.25 -4.39
C PHE A 98 -11.03 4.37 -3.05
N ALA A 99 -9.92 5.11 -3.04
CA ALA A 99 -9.09 5.27 -1.86
C ALA A 99 -8.98 6.74 -1.46
N GLU A 100 -9.23 7.01 -0.20
CA GLU A 100 -8.99 8.30 0.44
C GLU A 100 -7.79 8.15 1.36
N THR A 101 -6.78 8.98 1.15
CA THR A 101 -5.52 8.90 1.89
C THR A 101 -5.11 10.26 2.41
N TYR A 102 -4.37 10.27 3.50
CA TYR A 102 -3.60 11.43 3.94
C TYR A 102 -2.13 11.15 3.65
N SER A 103 -1.42 12.12 3.08
CA SER A 103 -0.01 11.97 2.76
C SER A 103 0.84 13.15 3.17
N ILE A 104 2.12 12.87 3.42
CA ILE A 104 3.18 13.82 3.69
C ILE A 104 4.45 13.33 3.01
N ASP A 105 5.24 14.25 2.48
CA ASP A 105 6.55 14.01 1.88
C ASP A 105 7.67 14.15 2.92
N ALA A 106 8.87 13.68 2.53
CA ALA A 106 10.03 13.71 3.41
C ALA A 106 10.46 15.14 3.74
N ASP A 107 10.44 16.05 2.76
CA ASP A 107 10.90 17.43 2.92
C ASP A 107 10.02 18.17 3.93
N THR A 108 8.70 18.13 3.74
CA THR A 108 7.73 18.68 4.70
C THR A 108 7.90 18.07 6.11
N LEU A 109 8.16 16.77 6.21
CA LEU A 109 8.40 16.14 7.53
C LEU A 109 9.68 16.63 8.19
N TYR A 110 10.76 16.82 7.41
CA TYR A 110 12.01 17.37 7.92
C TYR A 110 11.87 18.83 8.34
N GLU A 111 11.18 19.66 7.56
CA GLU A 111 10.89 21.06 7.89
C GLU A 111 10.21 21.20 9.25
N ILE A 112 9.17 20.40 9.51
CA ILE A 112 8.47 20.40 10.80
C ILE A 112 9.39 19.91 11.92
N ALA A 113 10.26 18.94 11.63
CA ALA A 113 11.20 18.41 12.62
C ALA A 113 12.38 19.35 12.92
N GLU A 114 12.66 20.37 12.09
CA GLU A 114 13.75 21.33 12.33
C GLU A 114 13.55 22.11 13.63
N GLU A 115 12.30 22.36 14.01
CA GLU A 115 11.93 23.00 15.28
C GLU A 115 12.24 22.11 16.51
N PHE A 116 12.46 20.81 16.29
CA PHE A 116 12.62 19.79 17.34
C PHE A 116 13.93 18.98 17.15
N PRO A 117 15.03 19.36 17.84
CA PRO A 117 16.34 18.74 17.62
C PRO A 117 16.37 17.24 17.98
N THR A 118 15.59 16.81 18.98
CA THR A 118 15.45 15.39 19.36
C THR A 118 14.83 14.59 18.22
N ALA A 119 13.70 15.08 17.68
CA ALA A 119 13.00 14.43 16.59
C ALA A 119 13.85 14.35 15.32
N THR A 120 14.57 15.42 14.97
CA THR A 120 15.52 15.42 13.84
C THR A 120 16.59 14.33 13.99
N ARG A 121 17.15 14.15 15.20
CA ARG A 121 18.13 13.08 15.46
C ARG A 121 17.50 11.69 15.33
N LEU A 122 16.29 11.51 15.83
CA LEU A 122 15.53 10.26 15.69
C LEU A 122 15.23 9.95 14.23
N LEU A 123 14.78 10.93 13.44
CA LEU A 123 14.55 10.78 11.99
C LEU A 123 15.80 10.29 11.28
N LYS A 124 16.95 10.92 11.51
CA LYS A 124 18.23 10.51 10.91
C LYS A 124 18.62 9.07 11.29
N THR A 125 18.40 8.71 12.55
CA THR A 125 18.69 7.36 13.05
C THR A 125 17.75 6.32 12.41
N ARG A 126 16.45 6.63 12.32
CA ARG A 126 15.45 5.77 11.68
C ARG A 126 15.69 5.63 10.17
N ALA A 127 16.08 6.72 9.50
CA ALA A 127 16.47 6.70 8.09
C ALA A 127 17.65 5.74 7.86
N ALA A 128 18.68 5.80 8.71
CA ALA A 128 19.81 4.87 8.64
C ALA A 128 19.38 3.41 8.85
N LEU A 129 18.47 3.16 9.81
CA LEU A 129 17.94 1.81 10.06
C LEU A 129 17.13 1.29 8.86
N PHE A 130 16.23 2.09 8.28
CA PHE A 130 15.48 1.67 7.09
C PHE A 130 16.40 1.44 5.89
N ALA A 131 17.39 2.30 5.68
CA ALA A 131 18.38 2.13 4.63
C ALA A 131 19.16 0.82 4.82
N PHE A 132 19.55 0.50 6.06
CA PHE A 132 20.23 -0.74 6.39
C PHE A 132 19.35 -1.96 6.15
N GLU A 133 18.10 -1.96 6.65
CA GLU A 133 17.14 -3.03 6.41
C GLU A 133 16.92 -3.27 4.91
N ARG A 134 16.86 -2.18 4.12
CA ARG A 134 16.70 -2.27 2.67
C ARG A 134 17.95 -2.80 1.98
N MET A 135 19.13 -2.35 2.39
CA MET A 135 20.41 -2.85 1.89
C MET A 135 20.53 -4.37 2.09
N VAL A 136 20.24 -4.86 3.29
CA VAL A 136 20.26 -6.30 3.58
C VAL A 136 19.27 -7.05 2.69
N ARG A 137 18.04 -6.53 2.54
CA ARG A 137 17.04 -7.15 1.66
C ARG A 137 17.49 -7.22 0.20
N ILE A 138 18.06 -6.15 -0.34
CA ILE A 138 18.57 -6.10 -1.72
C ILE A 138 19.69 -7.14 -1.89
N GLU A 139 20.60 -7.24 -0.92
CA GLU A 139 21.70 -8.19 -1.01
C GLU A 139 21.22 -9.65 -0.94
N LEU A 140 20.23 -9.95 -0.10
CA LEU A 140 19.59 -11.27 -0.07
C LEU A 140 18.88 -11.59 -1.38
N GLU A 141 18.17 -10.63 -1.98
CA GLU A 141 17.50 -10.80 -3.28
C GLU A 141 18.52 -11.08 -4.40
N LYS A 142 19.73 -10.52 -4.33
CA LYS A 142 20.82 -10.85 -5.26
C LYS A 142 21.33 -12.27 -5.08
N MET A 143 21.56 -12.71 -3.83
CA MET A 143 22.02 -14.08 -3.54
C MET A 143 21.01 -15.12 -4.04
N GLU A 144 19.71 -14.91 -3.78
CA GLU A 144 18.65 -15.78 -4.32
C GLU A 144 18.59 -15.75 -5.86
N GLY A 145 18.85 -14.57 -6.44
CA GLY A 145 18.92 -14.38 -7.89
C GLY A 145 20.09 -15.14 -8.52
N GLU A 146 21.26 -15.13 -7.90
CA GLU A 146 22.46 -15.85 -8.34
C GLU A 146 22.25 -17.36 -8.28
N ASP A 147 21.72 -17.87 -7.17
CA ASP A 147 21.38 -19.30 -7.03
C ASP A 147 20.33 -19.73 -8.06
N ARG A 148 19.27 -18.94 -8.23
CA ARG A 148 18.25 -19.21 -9.26
C ARG A 148 18.86 -19.17 -10.67
N ASN A 149 19.72 -18.19 -10.96
CA ASN A 149 20.38 -18.07 -12.26
C ASN A 149 21.36 -19.23 -12.51
N ALA A 150 22.05 -19.71 -11.46
CA ALA A 150 22.88 -20.90 -11.51
C ALA A 150 22.04 -22.16 -11.79
N CYS A 151 20.92 -22.34 -11.11
CA CYS A 151 19.99 -23.45 -11.37
C CYS A 151 19.38 -23.39 -12.79
N VAL A 152 19.11 -22.19 -13.33
CA VAL A 152 18.66 -22.01 -14.72
C VAL A 152 19.77 -22.36 -15.71
N LYS A 153 21.02 -21.91 -15.47
CA LYS A 153 22.19 -22.29 -16.31
C LYS A 153 22.48 -23.78 -16.29
N LEU A 154 22.29 -24.44 -15.14
CA LEU A 154 22.44 -25.88 -14.97
C LEU A 154 21.25 -26.68 -15.53
N GLY A 155 20.23 -26.03 -16.09
CA GLY A 155 19.05 -26.68 -16.68
C GLY A 155 18.09 -27.31 -15.66
N LEU A 156 18.28 -27.06 -14.37
CA LEU A 156 17.46 -27.61 -13.28
C LEU A 156 16.12 -26.86 -13.14
N VAL A 157 16.07 -25.61 -13.63
CA VAL A 157 14.87 -24.76 -13.61
C VAL A 157 14.66 -24.18 -15.00
N LYS A 158 13.44 -24.29 -15.55
CA LYS A 158 13.12 -23.68 -16.86
C LYS A 158 13.18 -22.16 -16.77
N SER A 159 13.89 -21.54 -17.71
CA SER A 159 13.90 -20.08 -17.88
C SER A 159 12.48 -19.57 -18.11
N LYS A 160 12.12 -18.43 -17.48
CA LYS A 160 10.84 -17.74 -17.76
C LYS A 160 10.71 -17.31 -19.23
N SER A 161 11.80 -17.33 -20.03
CA SER A 161 11.78 -17.01 -21.47
C SER A 161 11.27 -18.14 -22.37
N ASP A 162 11.08 -19.37 -21.87
CA ASP A 162 10.65 -20.52 -22.70
C ASP A 162 9.13 -20.73 -22.74
N LYS A 163 8.33 -19.69 -22.45
CA LYS A 163 6.93 -19.71 -22.88
C LYS A 163 6.86 -19.22 -24.33
N LYS A 164 6.83 -20.17 -25.27
CA LYS A 164 6.40 -19.87 -26.64
C LYS A 164 5.03 -19.17 -26.59
N PRO A 165 4.82 -18.08 -27.36
CA PRO A 165 3.54 -17.40 -27.44
C PRO A 165 2.55 -18.29 -28.20
N GLY A 166 1.92 -19.22 -27.50
CA GLY A 166 0.97 -20.17 -28.10
C GLY A 166 0.31 -21.12 -27.10
N ASP A 167 1.02 -21.54 -26.05
CA ASP A 167 0.58 -22.70 -25.26
C ASP A 167 -0.38 -22.39 -24.09
N THR A 168 -0.67 -21.11 -23.81
CA THR A 168 -1.59 -20.74 -22.70
C THR A 168 -3.03 -20.43 -23.16
N LEU A 169 -3.28 -20.28 -24.47
CA LEU A 169 -4.63 -19.98 -24.98
C LEU A 169 -5.44 -21.24 -25.34
N MET A 170 -4.80 -22.33 -25.77
CA MET A 170 -5.52 -23.54 -26.21
C MET A 170 -5.89 -24.50 -25.07
N SER A 171 -5.24 -24.44 -23.90
CA SER A 171 -5.57 -25.32 -22.77
C SER A 171 -6.74 -24.80 -21.91
N LYS A 172 -7.15 -23.53 -22.06
CA LYS A 172 -8.28 -22.96 -21.32
C LYS A 172 -9.61 -22.91 -22.09
N ILE A 173 -9.61 -23.25 -23.39
CA ILE A 173 -10.85 -23.32 -24.19
C ILE A 173 -11.52 -24.71 -24.09
N GLY A 174 -10.80 -25.73 -23.61
CA GLY A 174 -11.31 -27.10 -23.45
C GLY A 174 -12.11 -27.40 -22.17
N GLU A 175 -12.14 -26.50 -21.17
CA GLU A 175 -12.74 -26.79 -19.85
C GLU A 175 -13.94 -25.92 -19.47
N ILE A 176 -14.46 -25.09 -20.37
CA ILE A 176 -15.76 -24.42 -20.16
C ILE A 176 -16.83 -25.18 -20.93
N SER A 177 -17.21 -26.34 -20.39
CA SER A 177 -18.51 -26.94 -20.70
C SER A 177 -19.60 -25.94 -20.29
N ALA A 178 -20.42 -25.53 -21.25
CA ALA A 178 -21.46 -24.53 -21.09
C ALA A 178 -22.40 -24.87 -19.91
N PRO A 179 -22.72 -23.92 -19.01
CA PRO A 179 -23.83 -24.11 -18.10
C PRO A 179 -25.13 -24.18 -18.91
N LYS A 180 -25.83 -25.33 -18.84
CA LYS A 180 -27.18 -25.51 -19.37
C LYS A 180 -28.11 -24.48 -18.74
N TYR A 181 -28.46 -23.45 -19.50
CA TYR A 181 -29.55 -22.54 -19.17
C TYR A 181 -30.87 -23.34 -19.28
N LYS A 182 -31.49 -23.69 -18.15
CA LYS A 182 -32.87 -24.18 -18.16
C LYS A 182 -33.78 -22.98 -18.31
N ASP A 183 -34.58 -23.01 -19.37
CA ASP A 183 -35.72 -22.13 -19.61
C ASP A 183 -36.56 -21.95 -18.33
N VAL A 184 -36.58 -20.73 -17.81
CA VAL A 184 -37.59 -20.26 -16.86
C VAL A 184 -38.31 -19.08 -17.51
N SER A 185 -38.98 -19.36 -18.62
CA SER A 185 -39.99 -18.48 -19.21
C SER A 185 -41.20 -19.34 -19.56
N SER A 186 -41.99 -19.67 -18.54
CA SER A 186 -43.40 -20.09 -18.60
C SER A 186 -43.82 -20.62 -17.23
N ARG A 187 -44.24 -19.71 -16.33
CA ARG A 187 -45.18 -19.93 -15.19
C ARG A 187 -45.01 -18.79 -14.18
N ASN A 188 -45.87 -17.79 -14.33
CA ASN A 188 -46.54 -17.02 -13.25
C ASN A 188 -47.14 -15.73 -13.86
N LEU A 189 -47.94 -15.92 -14.90
CA LEU A 189 -49.18 -15.15 -15.05
C LEU A 189 -50.27 -16.01 -14.40
N ILE A 190 -51.18 -15.38 -13.67
CA ILE A 190 -52.22 -15.95 -12.77
C ILE A 190 -51.77 -16.05 -11.31
N ALA A 191 -51.73 -14.90 -10.62
CA ALA A 191 -52.14 -14.74 -9.21
C ALA A 191 -52.07 -13.25 -8.81
N ALA A 192 -52.80 -12.40 -9.55
CA ALA A 192 -53.09 -11.03 -9.14
C ALA A 192 -54.53 -10.74 -9.54
N ASN A 193 -55.46 -11.36 -8.84
CA ASN A 193 -56.85 -10.95 -8.71
C ASN A 193 -57.43 -11.68 -7.49
N ASN A 194 -58.09 -10.92 -6.61
CA ASN A 194 -58.85 -11.32 -5.42
C ASN A 194 -58.17 -11.02 -4.07
N SER A 195 -58.29 -9.78 -3.61
CA SER A 195 -58.96 -9.46 -2.33
C SER A 195 -58.92 -7.95 -2.04
N THR A 196 -59.87 -7.23 -2.62
CA THR A 196 -60.50 -6.07 -1.99
C THR A 196 -61.96 -6.43 -1.73
N SER A 197 -62.32 -6.54 -0.46
CA SER A 197 -63.63 -6.22 0.12
C SER A 197 -63.49 -6.33 1.64
#